data_AF-A0A843AL05-F1
#
_entry.id   AF-A0A843AL05-F1
#
_cell.length_a   1.000
_cell.length_b   1.000
_cell.length_c   1.000
_cell.angle_alpha   90.00
_cell.angle_beta   90.00
_cell.angle_gamma   90.00
#
_symmetry.space_group_name_H-M   'P 1'
#
loop_
_entity.id
_entity.type
_entity.pdbx_description
1 polymer ?
#
loop_
_entity_poly.entity_id
_entity_poly.type
_entity_poly.pdbx_seq_one_letter_code
_entity_poly.pdbx_strand_id
1 'polypeptide(L)'
;MNNFNFHELAKKHGFKEKNVKTILNKSKKNRGVFLGDYSLNPYLGCSFDCKYCYINGSKYAGSTKSFYIKFNALNILKNQLKRKSKIGERGIILFGSATDPYIDIEKELFLTRDLLKIANRFRFPIHLVTKSDLVLRDIDLFKKINKNGLLPKDIEKLDSKVIITFSFSTLDEKVAKIFEPNAPNINRRLKAIKKLKDEEFLVGVSLMPLLPFISDSYESIDKIISIFSDIEVDYVFGGSLTLFGERDNDSKTKYYKILNENFPKFVEPTKNIFKEKEYPNISYQNNIYKNLENVCRKYNIKNSII
;
A
#
# COMPACT_ATOMS: atom_id res chain seq x y z
N MET A 1 19.11 11.98 -16.72
CA MET A 1 18.53 12.49 -15.46
C MET A 1 18.24 13.94 -15.74
N ASN A 2 16.98 14.38 -15.69
CA ASN A 2 16.71 15.81 -15.74
C ASN A 2 17.41 16.44 -14.52
N ASN A 3 18.19 17.49 -14.76
CA ASN A 3 18.83 18.32 -13.72
C ASN A 3 17.73 19.09 -12.96
N PHE A 4 16.82 18.39 -12.30
CA PHE A 4 16.11 18.99 -11.20
C PHE A 4 17.15 19.35 -10.16
N ASN A 5 17.10 20.60 -9.68
CA ASN A 5 17.90 21.01 -8.55
C ASN A 5 17.40 20.19 -7.33
N PHE A 6 17.99 19.01 -7.13
CA PHE A 6 17.58 18.06 -6.11
C PHE A 6 17.63 18.69 -4.71
N HIS A 7 18.56 19.63 -4.51
CA HIS A 7 18.66 20.45 -3.31
C HIS A 7 17.42 21.34 -3.11
N GLU A 8 16.87 21.91 -4.19
CA GLU A 8 15.63 22.68 -4.14
C GLU A 8 14.43 21.81 -3.80
N LEU A 9 14.32 20.61 -4.40
CA LEU A 9 13.28 19.64 -4.06
C LEU A 9 13.40 19.16 -2.61
N ALA A 10 14.62 18.91 -2.13
CA ALA A 10 14.89 18.53 -0.75
C ALA A 10 14.45 19.62 0.24
N LYS A 11 14.72 20.89 -0.09
CA LYS A 11 14.26 22.04 0.70
C LYS A 11 12.74 22.19 0.67
N LYS A 12 12.12 22.07 -0.51
CA LYS A 12 10.66 22.20 -0.71
C LYS A 12 9.87 21.13 0.03
N HIS A 13 10.34 19.89 0.01
CA HIS A 13 9.60 18.71 0.50
C HIS A 13 10.16 18.13 1.81
N GLY A 14 11.21 18.72 2.37
CA GLY A 14 11.75 18.37 3.69
C GLY A 14 12.32 16.96 3.78
N PHE A 15 12.93 16.45 2.71
CA PHE A 15 13.50 15.10 2.66
C PHE A 15 15.02 15.08 2.73
N LYS A 16 15.57 13.91 3.08
CA LYS A 16 17.01 13.63 3.06
C LYS A 16 17.36 12.52 2.08
N GLU A 17 18.57 12.55 1.56
CA GLU A 17 19.09 11.46 0.74
C GLU A 17 19.48 10.26 1.58
N LYS A 18 19.30 9.07 1.02
CA LYS A 18 19.81 7.83 1.61
C LYS A 18 20.37 6.90 0.53
N ASN A 19 21.66 6.58 0.66
CA ASN A 19 22.23 5.46 -0.07
C ASN A 19 21.75 4.14 0.52
N VAL A 20 21.35 3.20 -0.33
CA VAL A 20 21.00 1.84 0.08
C VAL A 20 21.86 0.79 -0.64
N LYS A 21 22.13 -0.32 0.05
CA LYS A 21 22.82 -1.49 -0.52
C LYS A 21 21.88 -2.39 -1.33
N THR A 22 20.59 -2.34 -1.01
CA THR A 22 19.51 -3.09 -1.66
C THR A 22 18.26 -2.23 -1.76
N ILE A 23 17.55 -2.32 -2.88
CA ILE A 23 16.22 -1.72 -3.06
C ILE A 23 15.14 -2.80 -3.21
N LEU A 24 15.52 -3.96 -3.74
CA LEU A 24 14.66 -5.12 -3.96
C LEU A 24 14.89 -6.17 -2.85
N ASN A 25 13.95 -6.33 -1.93
CA ASN A 25 14.07 -7.27 -0.81
C ASN A 25 13.21 -8.51 -1.04
N LYS A 26 13.81 -9.70 -0.99
CA LYS A 26 13.08 -10.98 -1.17
C LYS A 26 12.16 -11.24 0.03
N SER A 27 10.91 -11.61 -0.26
CA SER A 27 9.97 -12.06 0.77
C SER A 27 10.50 -13.34 1.42
N LYS A 28 10.37 -13.44 2.75
CA LYS A 28 10.80 -14.63 3.53
C LYS A 28 9.73 -15.73 3.57
N LYS A 29 8.49 -15.42 3.19
CA LYS A 29 7.33 -16.33 3.21
C LYS A 29 6.75 -16.47 1.81
N ASN A 30 5.95 -17.52 1.60
CA ASN A 30 5.05 -17.61 0.44
C ASN A 30 4.19 -16.34 0.33
N ARG A 31 3.73 -16.01 -0.88
CA ARG A 31 2.93 -14.80 -1.14
C ARG A 31 1.73 -14.77 -0.17
N GLY A 32 1.56 -13.65 0.53
CA GLY A 32 0.41 -13.42 1.40
C GLY A 32 -0.77 -12.85 0.61
N VAL A 33 -1.64 -12.09 1.30
CA VAL A 33 -2.75 -11.37 0.64
C VAL A 33 -2.28 -10.40 -0.45
N PHE A 34 -1.06 -9.86 -0.31
CA PHE A 34 -0.39 -9.16 -1.40
C PHE A 34 0.54 -10.10 -2.17
N LEU A 35 0.38 -10.11 -3.50
CA LEU A 35 1.31 -10.81 -4.38
C LEU A 35 2.65 -10.07 -4.45
N GLY A 36 3.71 -10.66 -3.90
CA GLY A 36 5.05 -10.09 -3.92
C GLY A 36 6.12 -11.08 -3.52
N ASP A 37 6.95 -11.49 -4.47
CA ASP A 37 8.18 -12.24 -4.21
C ASP A 37 9.30 -11.30 -3.74
N TYR A 38 9.21 -10.03 -4.17
CA TYR A 38 10.08 -8.97 -3.76
C TYR A 38 9.28 -7.75 -3.31
N SER A 39 9.78 -7.03 -2.32
CA SER A 39 9.28 -5.71 -1.96
C SER A 39 10.24 -4.63 -2.44
N LEU A 40 9.67 -3.51 -2.88
CA LEU A 40 10.37 -2.33 -3.34
C LEU A 40 9.68 -1.09 -2.80
N ASN A 41 10.42 -0.29 -2.02
CA ASN A 41 9.94 0.97 -1.47
C ASN A 41 10.94 2.07 -1.84
N PRO A 42 10.63 3.00 -2.75
CA PRO A 42 11.55 4.06 -3.17
C PRO A 42 11.86 5.05 -2.04
N TYR A 43 10.91 5.18 -1.12
CA TYR A 43 10.89 6.16 -0.05
C TYR A 43 10.97 5.51 1.33
N LEU A 44 11.36 6.29 2.33
CA LEU A 44 11.26 5.94 3.75
C LEU A 44 10.58 7.09 4.49
N GLY A 45 9.46 6.79 5.15
CA GLY A 45 8.46 7.79 5.49
C GLY A 45 7.49 8.04 4.32
N CYS A 46 6.37 8.68 4.60
CA CYS A 46 5.29 8.91 3.64
C CYS A 46 4.63 10.25 3.94
N SER A 47 4.41 11.10 2.93
CA SER A 47 3.81 12.43 3.11
C SER A 47 2.33 12.38 3.49
N PHE A 48 1.68 11.22 3.35
CA PHE A 48 0.27 11.04 3.73
C PHE A 48 0.02 11.09 5.24
N ASP A 49 1.06 10.87 6.06
CA ASP A 49 1.01 10.94 7.53
C ASP A 49 -0.21 10.24 8.16
N CYS A 50 -0.48 9.01 7.71
CA CYS A 50 -1.57 8.22 8.26
C CYS A 50 -1.33 7.98 9.76
N LYS A 51 -2.30 8.34 10.60
CA LYS A 51 -2.16 8.31 12.07
C LYS A 51 -2.06 6.89 12.64
N TYR A 52 -2.48 5.91 11.86
CA TYR A 52 -2.41 4.49 12.17
C TYR A 52 -1.21 3.77 11.48
N CYS A 53 -0.30 4.48 10.80
CA CYS A 53 0.71 3.88 9.94
C CYS A 53 1.66 2.94 10.71
N TYR A 54 1.51 1.63 10.49
CA TYR A 54 2.26 0.58 11.19
C TYR A 54 3.79 0.69 11.04
N ILE A 55 4.30 1.44 10.06
CA ILE A 55 5.73 1.69 9.93
C ILE A 55 6.28 2.38 11.17
N ASN A 56 5.54 3.35 11.72
CA ASN A 56 5.94 4.11 12.89
C ASN A 56 5.96 3.23 14.14
N GLY A 57 7.12 3.10 14.78
CA GLY A 57 7.36 2.22 15.92
C GLY A 57 7.75 0.78 15.54
N SER A 58 7.62 0.38 14.27
CA SER A 58 8.03 -0.96 13.82
C SER A 58 9.50 -1.02 13.46
N LYS A 59 10.02 -2.25 13.31
CA LYS A 59 11.35 -2.52 12.73
C LYS A 59 11.54 -1.95 11.32
N TYR A 60 10.47 -1.63 10.59
CA TYR A 60 10.53 -1.14 9.22
C TYR A 60 10.86 0.35 9.11
N ALA A 61 10.54 1.14 10.14
CA ALA A 61 10.97 2.55 10.21
C ALA A 61 12.49 2.67 10.41
N GLY A 62 13.12 1.72 11.10
CA GLY A 62 14.48 1.88 11.61
C GLY A 62 14.60 3.06 12.59
N SER A 63 15.81 3.58 12.80
CA SER A 63 16.07 4.76 13.65
C SER A 63 15.75 6.10 12.97
N THR A 64 14.86 6.11 11.96
CA THR A 64 14.74 7.27 11.07
C THR A 64 13.90 8.40 11.67
N LYS A 65 14.51 9.58 11.77
CA LYS A 65 13.91 10.82 12.31
C LYS A 65 13.37 11.76 11.22
N SER A 66 13.39 11.34 9.96
CA SER A 66 13.11 12.20 8.81
C SER A 66 12.55 11.38 7.64
N PHE A 67 11.96 12.06 6.65
CA PHE A 67 11.57 11.48 5.38
C PHE A 67 12.82 11.33 4.47
N TYR A 68 13.00 10.17 3.84
CA TYR A 68 14.17 9.89 2.99
C TYR A 68 13.81 9.38 1.60
N ILE A 69 14.66 9.73 0.65
CA ILE A 69 14.62 9.25 -0.73
C ILE A 69 15.84 8.37 -0.98
N LYS A 70 15.60 7.15 -1.49
CA LYS A 70 16.68 6.22 -1.83
C LYS A 70 17.28 6.60 -3.18
N PHE A 71 18.12 7.63 -3.21
CA PHE A 71 18.55 8.27 -4.46
C PHE A 71 19.26 7.32 -5.43
N ASN A 72 20.01 6.34 -4.90
CA ASN A 72 20.73 5.36 -5.72
C ASN A 72 19.84 4.18 -6.18
N ALA A 73 18.52 4.20 -5.88
CA ALA A 73 17.59 3.10 -6.13
C ALA A 73 17.58 2.63 -7.59
N LEU A 74 17.68 3.53 -8.57
CA LEU A 74 17.66 3.17 -10.00
C LEU A 74 18.85 2.28 -10.38
N ASN A 75 20.06 2.69 -9.97
CA ASN A 75 21.27 1.91 -10.26
C ASN A 75 21.25 0.57 -9.52
N ILE A 76 20.83 0.57 -8.25
CA ILE A 76 20.74 -0.65 -7.44
C ILE A 76 19.70 -1.61 -8.03
N LEU A 77 18.50 -1.15 -8.39
CA LEU A 77 17.46 -1.99 -8.99
C LEU A 77 17.93 -2.62 -10.30
N LYS A 78 18.51 -1.80 -11.20
CA LYS A 78 19.03 -2.28 -12.49
C LYS A 78 20.03 -3.42 -12.30
N ASN A 79 20.97 -3.27 -11.36
CA ASN A 79 21.97 -4.30 -11.08
C ASN A 79 21.35 -5.55 -10.45
N GLN A 80 20.41 -5.39 -9.51
CA GLN A 80 19.71 -6.51 -8.88
C GLN A 80 18.88 -7.31 -9.90
N LEU A 81 18.06 -6.65 -10.72
CA LEU A 81 17.25 -7.32 -11.74
C LEU A 81 18.09 -7.93 -12.86
N LYS A 82 19.21 -7.32 -13.26
CA LYS A 82 20.14 -7.92 -14.22
C LYS A 82 20.67 -9.26 -13.72
N ARG A 83 21.11 -9.33 -12.45
CA ARG A 83 21.62 -10.57 -11.84
C ARG A 83 20.54 -11.65 -11.78
N LYS A 84 19.33 -11.29 -11.35
CA LYS A 84 18.18 -12.22 -11.29
C LYS A 84 17.77 -12.74 -12.66
N SER A 85 17.70 -11.84 -13.65
CA SER A 85 17.34 -12.20 -15.02
C SER A 85 18.33 -13.18 -15.64
N LYS A 86 19.64 -13.00 -15.39
CA LYS A 86 20.70 -13.88 -15.90
C LYS A 86 20.56 -15.34 -15.45
N ILE A 87 20.03 -15.58 -14.26
CA ILE A 87 19.83 -16.93 -13.70
C ILE A 87 18.38 -17.43 -13.87
N GLY A 88 17.57 -16.74 -14.68
CA GLY A 88 16.17 -17.13 -14.91
C GLY A 88 15.21 -16.88 -13.74
N GLU A 89 15.65 -16.23 -12.65
CA GLU A 89 14.78 -15.96 -11.50
C GLU A 89 13.69 -14.95 -11.90
N ARG A 90 12.42 -15.28 -11.58
CA ARG A 90 11.24 -14.42 -11.79
C ARG A 90 10.46 -14.28 -10.48
N GLY A 91 9.77 -13.16 -10.35
CA GLY A 91 8.99 -12.82 -9.17
C GLY A 91 8.21 -11.52 -9.38
N ILE A 92 7.09 -11.37 -8.69
CA ILE A 92 6.34 -10.11 -8.66
C ILE A 92 7.07 -9.12 -7.75
N ILE A 93 7.24 -7.90 -8.25
CA ILE A 93 7.75 -6.78 -7.46
C ILE A 93 6.56 -6.03 -6.85
N LEU A 94 6.43 -6.14 -5.53
CA LEU A 94 5.46 -5.41 -4.73
C LEU A 94 6.01 -4.01 -4.38
N PHE A 95 5.38 -3.00 -4.96
CA PHE A 95 5.55 -1.60 -4.58
C PHE A 95 4.49 -1.22 -3.55
N GLY A 96 4.83 -0.34 -2.61
CA GLY A 96 3.87 0.12 -1.60
C GLY A 96 3.75 -0.78 -0.39
N SER A 97 4.69 -1.69 -0.17
CA SER A 97 4.67 -2.61 0.97
C SER A 97 5.05 -1.96 2.31
N ALA A 98 5.43 -0.69 2.32
CA ALA A 98 5.81 0.06 3.52
C ALA A 98 5.58 1.57 3.33
N THR A 99 5.96 2.12 2.17
CA THR A 99 5.73 3.53 1.84
C THR A 99 5.05 3.63 0.50
N ASP A 100 4.09 4.55 0.38
CA ASP A 100 3.34 4.71 -0.86
C ASP A 100 4.28 5.14 -1.99
N PRO A 101 4.26 4.48 -3.16
CA PRO A 101 5.14 4.83 -4.27
C PRO A 101 4.70 6.12 -4.98
N TYR A 102 3.48 6.62 -4.72
CA TYR A 102 2.87 7.77 -5.39
C TYR A 102 2.54 8.91 -4.41
N ILE A 103 3.46 9.17 -3.48
CA ILE A 103 3.44 10.34 -2.59
C ILE A 103 3.61 11.67 -3.34
N ASP A 104 3.38 12.80 -2.68
CA ASP A 104 3.33 14.11 -3.33
C ASP A 104 4.58 14.46 -4.14
N ILE A 105 5.77 14.21 -3.58
CA ILE A 105 7.06 14.45 -4.25
C ILE A 105 7.24 13.62 -5.54
N GLU A 106 6.54 12.49 -5.69
CA GLU A 106 6.62 11.66 -6.92
C GLU A 106 6.10 12.41 -8.16
N LYS A 107 5.29 13.45 -7.99
CA LYS A 107 4.84 14.33 -9.09
C LYS A 107 6.01 14.99 -9.83
N GLU A 108 7.08 15.28 -9.11
CA GLU A 108 8.26 16.00 -9.61
C GLU A 108 9.46 15.05 -9.82
N LEU A 109 9.61 14.03 -8.97
CA LEU A 109 10.78 13.14 -9.03
C LEU A 109 10.69 12.04 -10.08
N PHE A 110 9.50 11.54 -10.39
CA PHE A 110 9.30 10.40 -11.29
C PHE A 110 10.11 9.14 -10.91
N LEU A 111 10.50 9.00 -9.63
CA LEU A 111 11.38 7.92 -9.19
C LEU A 111 10.67 6.58 -9.31
N THR A 112 9.41 6.50 -8.90
CA THR A 112 8.58 5.30 -9.09
C THR A 112 8.43 4.99 -10.57
N ARG A 113 8.12 5.99 -11.40
CA ARG A 113 8.00 5.81 -12.86
C ARG A 113 9.28 5.23 -13.47
N ASP A 114 10.45 5.72 -13.07
CA ASP A 114 11.73 5.23 -13.57
C ASP A 114 12.07 3.81 -13.06
N LEU A 115 11.69 3.48 -11.83
CA LEU A 115 11.78 2.10 -11.32
C LEU A 115 10.88 1.14 -12.10
N LEU A 116 9.67 1.58 -12.49
CA LEU A 116 8.76 0.81 -13.33
C LEU A 116 9.32 0.58 -14.74
N LYS A 117 9.99 1.57 -15.34
CA LYS A 117 10.71 1.40 -16.62
C LYS A 117 11.78 0.31 -16.51
N ILE A 118 12.51 0.26 -15.39
CA ILE A 118 13.53 -0.76 -15.13
C ILE A 118 12.87 -2.14 -14.97
N ALA A 119 11.77 -2.24 -14.21
CA ALA A 119 11.01 -3.50 -14.07
C ALA A 119 10.54 -4.02 -15.44
N ASN A 120 9.94 -3.17 -16.27
CA ASN A 120 9.54 -3.49 -17.64
C ASN A 120 10.72 -3.98 -18.49
N ARG A 121 11.87 -3.29 -18.45
CA ARG A 121 13.06 -3.66 -19.22
C ARG A 121 13.55 -5.07 -18.91
N PHE A 122 13.45 -5.49 -17.65
CA PHE A 122 13.83 -6.83 -17.21
C PHE A 122 12.64 -7.82 -17.18
N ARG A 123 11.47 -7.41 -17.66
CA ARG A 123 10.23 -8.19 -17.75
C ARG A 123 9.72 -8.72 -16.40
N PHE A 124 9.89 -7.94 -15.33
CA PHE A 124 9.33 -8.27 -14.02
C PHE A 124 7.89 -7.76 -13.91
N PRO A 125 6.91 -8.62 -13.57
CA PRO A 125 5.55 -8.19 -13.24
C PRO A 125 5.54 -7.39 -11.93
N ILE A 126 4.49 -6.60 -11.74
CA ILE A 126 4.37 -5.69 -10.59
C ILE A 126 3.04 -5.87 -9.87
N HIS A 127 3.08 -5.58 -8.58
CA HIS A 127 1.91 -5.30 -7.78
C HIS A 127 2.12 -3.94 -7.10
N LEU A 128 1.25 -2.98 -7.37
CA LEU A 128 1.27 -1.64 -6.78
C LEU A 128 0.21 -1.53 -5.70
N VAL A 129 0.60 -1.17 -4.48
CA VAL A 129 -0.33 -0.77 -3.42
C VAL A 129 -0.24 0.73 -3.23
N THR A 130 -1.37 1.45 -3.33
CA THR A 130 -1.37 2.90 -3.19
C THR A 130 -2.69 3.46 -2.63
N LYS A 131 -2.64 4.68 -2.12
CA LYS A 131 -3.81 5.54 -1.84
C LYS A 131 -3.95 6.67 -2.87
N SER A 132 -3.09 6.71 -3.90
CA SER A 132 -2.91 7.88 -4.75
C SER A 132 -3.47 7.69 -6.14
N ASP A 133 -4.19 8.70 -6.62
CA ASP A 133 -4.64 8.81 -8.02
C ASP A 133 -3.49 9.20 -8.97
N LEU A 134 -2.33 9.61 -8.46
CA LEU A 134 -1.13 9.86 -9.28
C LEU A 134 -0.67 8.60 -10.04
N VAL A 135 -1.08 7.40 -9.59
CA VAL A 135 -0.86 6.13 -10.29
C VAL A 135 -1.37 6.16 -11.75
N LEU A 136 -2.41 6.95 -12.04
CA LEU A 136 -2.97 7.08 -13.40
C LEU A 136 -1.96 7.64 -14.41
N ARG A 137 -0.98 8.43 -13.96
CA ARG A 137 0.09 8.98 -14.81
C ARG A 137 0.88 7.89 -15.53
N ASP A 138 0.99 6.71 -14.91
CA ASP A 138 1.89 5.65 -15.36
C ASP A 138 1.16 4.50 -16.09
N ILE A 139 -0.10 4.72 -16.51
CA ILE A 139 -0.89 3.78 -17.33
C ILE A 139 -0.14 3.32 -18.59
N ASP A 140 0.58 4.22 -19.26
CA ASP A 140 1.36 3.87 -20.46
C ASP A 140 2.45 2.84 -20.17
N LEU A 141 3.04 2.87 -18.97
CA LEU A 141 4.01 1.88 -18.52
C LEU A 141 3.31 0.61 -18.05
N PHE A 142 2.16 0.70 -17.40
CA PHE A 142 1.39 -0.48 -17.00
C PHE A 142 1.01 -1.32 -18.21
N LYS A 143 0.55 -0.70 -19.32
CA LYS A 143 0.28 -1.43 -20.57
C LYS A 143 1.53 -2.16 -21.10
N LYS A 144 2.69 -1.52 -21.05
CA LYS A 144 3.97 -2.14 -21.47
C LYS A 144 4.36 -3.30 -20.55
N ILE A 145 4.24 -3.13 -19.23
CA ILE A 145 4.55 -4.19 -18.26
C ILE A 145 3.57 -5.34 -18.42
N ASN A 146 2.29 -5.05 -18.63
CA ASN A 146 1.27 -6.08 -18.81
C ASN A 146 1.57 -6.96 -20.03
N LYS A 147 2.00 -6.34 -21.14
CA LYS A 147 2.40 -7.02 -22.37
C LYS A 147 3.71 -7.81 -22.24
N ASN A 148 4.71 -7.26 -21.56
CA ASN A 148 6.08 -7.79 -21.59
C ASN A 148 6.46 -8.66 -20.38
N GLY A 149 5.71 -8.54 -19.28
CA GLY A 149 6.03 -9.16 -17.99
C GLY A 149 5.99 -10.68 -18.06
N LEU A 150 6.88 -11.33 -17.30
CA LEU A 150 6.94 -12.78 -17.18
C LEU A 150 6.57 -13.19 -15.76
N LEU A 151 5.41 -13.82 -15.61
CA LEU A 151 4.95 -14.32 -14.33
C LEU A 151 5.82 -15.49 -13.84
N PRO A 152 5.96 -15.64 -12.51
CA PRO A 152 6.47 -16.88 -11.91
C PRO A 152 5.60 -18.08 -12.30
N LYS A 153 6.24 -19.25 -12.45
CA LYS A 153 5.57 -20.50 -12.91
C LYS A 153 4.34 -20.87 -12.07
N ASP A 154 4.42 -20.66 -10.76
CA ASP A 154 3.35 -21.05 -9.83
C ASP A 154 2.09 -20.20 -9.95
N ILE A 155 2.15 -19.07 -10.67
CA ILE A 155 1.01 -18.16 -10.92
C ILE A 155 0.94 -17.73 -12.38
N GLU A 156 1.49 -18.54 -13.30
CA GLU A 156 1.58 -18.21 -14.73
C GLU A 156 0.21 -18.06 -15.41
N LYS A 157 -0.83 -18.63 -14.80
CA LYS A 157 -2.24 -18.53 -15.23
C LYS A 157 -2.91 -17.20 -14.90
N LEU A 158 -2.24 -16.30 -14.17
CA LEU A 158 -2.78 -14.97 -13.95
C LEU A 158 -2.73 -14.17 -15.26
N ASP A 159 -3.88 -13.68 -15.71
CA ASP A 159 -3.98 -12.98 -16.99
C ASP A 159 -3.21 -11.65 -16.97
N SER A 160 -3.19 -10.98 -15.82
CA SER A 160 -2.51 -9.70 -15.63
C SER A 160 -1.11 -9.84 -15.02
N LYS A 161 -0.17 -9.04 -15.53
CA LYS A 161 1.21 -8.87 -15.03
C LYS A 161 1.34 -7.55 -14.27
N VAL A 162 0.26 -6.79 -14.16
CA VAL A 162 0.12 -5.55 -13.38
C VAL A 162 -1.09 -5.68 -12.46
N ILE A 163 -0.84 -5.78 -11.17
CA ILE A 163 -1.86 -5.80 -10.14
C ILE A 163 -1.86 -4.43 -9.44
N ILE A 164 -3.02 -3.80 -9.28
CA ILE A 164 -3.14 -2.49 -8.62
C ILE A 164 -4.14 -2.60 -7.47
N THR A 165 -3.66 -2.39 -6.25
CA THR A 165 -4.49 -2.40 -5.04
C THR A 165 -4.61 -0.99 -4.46
N PHE A 166 -5.82 -0.48 -4.34
CA PHE A 166 -6.09 0.75 -3.62
C PHE A 166 -6.36 0.48 -2.14
N SER A 167 -5.74 1.27 -1.27
CA SER A 167 -5.92 1.15 0.18
C SER A 167 -6.95 2.14 0.71
N PHE A 168 -7.89 1.65 1.51
CA PHE A 168 -8.88 2.45 2.24
C PHE A 168 -8.95 1.98 3.68
N SER A 169 -9.00 2.91 4.64
CA SER A 169 -9.37 2.59 6.02
C SER A 169 -10.85 2.82 6.31
N THR A 170 -11.54 3.54 5.44
CA THR A 170 -12.95 3.93 5.51
C THR A 170 -13.39 4.51 4.18
N LEU A 171 -14.71 4.59 3.94
CA LEU A 171 -15.32 5.40 2.88
C LEU A 171 -16.03 6.66 3.43
N ASP A 172 -15.90 6.94 4.73
CA ASP A 172 -16.32 8.21 5.33
C ASP A 172 -15.19 9.25 5.22
N GLU A 173 -15.43 10.29 4.43
CA GLU A 173 -14.47 11.38 4.18
C GLU A 173 -14.10 12.17 5.44
N LYS A 174 -15.02 12.30 6.42
CA LYS A 174 -14.71 12.96 7.70
C LYS A 174 -13.74 12.11 8.52
N VAL A 175 -13.97 10.80 8.57
CA VAL A 175 -13.06 9.85 9.26
C VAL A 175 -11.71 9.80 8.52
N ALA A 176 -11.71 9.76 7.18
CA ALA A 176 -10.49 9.75 6.39
C ALA A 176 -9.64 11.00 6.63
N LYS A 177 -10.22 12.19 6.75
CA LYS A 177 -9.46 13.42 7.07
C LYS A 177 -8.79 13.38 8.44
N ILE A 178 -9.37 12.70 9.42
CA ILE A 178 -8.79 12.54 10.75
C ILE A 178 -7.58 11.60 10.70
N PHE A 179 -7.74 10.43 10.06
CA PHE A 179 -6.74 9.37 10.09
C PHE A 179 -5.71 9.43 8.95
N GLU A 180 -6.04 10.05 7.83
CA GLU A 180 -5.25 10.11 6.59
C GLU A 180 -5.21 11.54 6.02
N PRO A 181 -4.81 12.55 6.82
CA PRO A 181 -5.06 13.97 6.53
C PRO A 181 -4.48 14.46 5.19
N ASN A 182 -3.38 13.87 4.74
CA ASN A 182 -2.68 14.28 3.53
C ASN A 182 -2.78 13.26 2.39
N ALA A 183 -3.53 12.16 2.57
CA ALA A 183 -3.79 11.22 1.49
C ALA A 183 -4.86 11.79 0.54
N PRO A 184 -4.86 11.41 -0.76
CA PRO A 184 -5.93 11.83 -1.66
C PRO A 184 -7.30 11.42 -1.13
N ASN A 185 -8.30 12.30 -1.29
CA ASN A 185 -9.65 12.03 -0.82
C ASN A 185 -10.25 10.77 -1.46
N ILE A 186 -11.30 10.22 -0.83
CA ILE A 186 -11.90 8.95 -1.25
C ILE A 186 -12.40 9.04 -2.69
N ASN A 187 -13.06 10.14 -3.05
CA ASN A 187 -13.60 10.35 -4.40
C ASN A 187 -12.53 10.30 -5.49
N ARG A 188 -11.33 10.84 -5.25
CA ARG A 188 -10.20 10.75 -6.19
C ARG A 188 -9.72 9.32 -6.35
N ARG A 189 -9.63 8.56 -5.25
CA ARG A 189 -9.27 7.13 -5.29
C ARG A 189 -10.30 6.31 -6.07
N LEU A 190 -11.60 6.51 -5.81
CA LEU A 190 -12.69 5.83 -6.52
C LEU A 190 -12.68 6.15 -8.03
N LYS A 191 -12.48 7.41 -8.41
CA LYS A 191 -12.33 7.82 -9.82
C LYS A 191 -11.12 7.16 -10.48
N ALA A 192 -10.00 7.04 -9.75
CA ALA A 192 -8.81 6.37 -10.27
C ALA A 192 -9.02 4.87 -10.46
N ILE A 193 -9.71 4.20 -9.53
CA ILE A 193 -10.10 2.79 -9.69
C ILE A 193 -10.94 2.62 -10.95
N LYS A 194 -12.01 3.42 -11.11
CA LYS A 194 -12.88 3.35 -12.29
C LYS A 194 -12.07 3.52 -13.58
N LYS A 195 -11.20 4.54 -13.64
CA LYS A 195 -10.36 4.78 -14.81
C LYS A 195 -9.40 3.62 -15.11
N LEU A 196 -8.88 2.93 -14.11
CA LEU A 196 -8.01 1.76 -14.33
C LEU A 196 -8.80 0.51 -14.75
N LYS A 197 -10.04 0.35 -14.25
CA LYS A 197 -10.97 -0.69 -14.70
C LYS A 197 -11.41 -0.49 -16.14
N ASP A 198 -11.68 0.75 -16.55
CA ASP A 198 -11.97 1.13 -17.95
C ASP A 198 -10.80 0.81 -18.90
N GLU A 199 -9.58 0.72 -18.37
CA GLU A 199 -8.37 0.34 -19.11
C GLU A 199 -8.03 -1.16 -18.97
N GLU A 200 -8.96 -1.95 -18.44
CA GLU A 200 -8.91 -3.41 -18.28
C GLU A 200 -7.74 -3.93 -17.42
N PHE A 201 -7.28 -3.12 -16.46
CA PHE A 201 -6.30 -3.60 -15.47
C PHE A 201 -6.97 -4.44 -14.38
N LEU A 202 -6.18 -5.35 -13.79
CA LEU A 202 -6.55 -6.04 -12.56
C LEU A 202 -6.43 -5.08 -11.37
N VAL A 203 -7.56 -4.61 -10.87
CA VAL A 203 -7.66 -3.60 -9.82
C VAL A 203 -8.48 -4.15 -8.66
N GLY A 204 -7.96 -4.05 -7.44
CA GLY A 204 -8.71 -4.40 -6.25
C GLY A 204 -8.45 -3.46 -5.09
N VAL A 205 -8.99 -3.85 -3.93
CA VAL A 205 -9.03 -3.00 -2.74
C VAL A 205 -8.47 -3.72 -1.54
N SER A 206 -7.70 -2.96 -0.75
CA SER A 206 -7.21 -3.35 0.56
C SER A 206 -7.87 -2.48 1.64
N LEU A 207 -8.79 -3.10 2.40
CA LEU A 207 -9.38 -2.58 3.62
C LEU A 207 -8.49 -2.90 4.84
N MET A 208 -7.22 -2.54 4.73
CA MET A 208 -6.22 -2.82 5.76
C MET A 208 -5.52 -1.51 6.15
N PRO A 209 -5.89 -0.90 7.28
CA PRO A 209 -6.75 -1.45 8.33
C PRO A 209 -8.25 -1.17 8.12
N LEU A 210 -9.12 -2.07 8.58
CA LEU A 210 -10.42 -1.65 9.12
C LEU A 210 -10.17 -1.08 10.53
N LEU A 211 -10.69 0.13 10.78
CA LEU A 211 -10.44 0.89 12.02
C LEU A 211 -11.35 0.38 13.14
N PRO A 212 -10.79 -0.08 14.27
CA PRO A 212 -11.59 -0.65 15.34
C PRO A 212 -12.71 0.25 15.84
N PHE A 213 -13.93 -0.31 15.84
CA PHE A 213 -15.19 0.32 16.24
C PHE A 213 -15.62 1.53 15.39
N ILE A 214 -14.93 1.82 14.29
CA ILE A 214 -15.16 3.00 13.44
C ILE A 214 -15.61 2.58 12.04
N SER A 215 -14.84 1.71 11.38
CA SER A 215 -15.13 1.27 10.00
C SER A 215 -15.26 -0.25 9.85
N ASP A 216 -15.30 -0.97 10.97
CA ASP A 216 -15.16 -2.42 11.05
C ASP A 216 -16.44 -3.17 11.42
N SER A 217 -17.56 -2.46 11.60
CA SER A 217 -18.88 -3.08 11.81
C SER A 217 -19.32 -3.86 10.56
N TYR A 218 -20.22 -4.84 10.74
CA TYR A 218 -20.76 -5.59 9.60
C TYR A 218 -21.46 -4.66 8.61
N GLU A 219 -22.23 -3.68 9.09
CA GLU A 219 -22.93 -2.69 8.28
C GLU A 219 -21.98 -1.77 7.53
N SER A 220 -20.87 -1.36 8.16
CA SER A 220 -19.82 -0.58 7.50
C SER A 220 -19.16 -1.38 6.39
N ILE A 221 -18.80 -2.64 6.67
CA ILE A 221 -18.18 -3.54 5.70
C ILE A 221 -19.14 -3.81 4.53
N ASP A 222 -20.44 -4.05 4.80
CA ASP A 222 -21.48 -4.26 3.79
C ASP A 222 -21.60 -3.08 2.84
N LYS A 223 -21.70 -1.86 3.39
CA LYS A 223 -21.74 -0.63 2.59
C LYS A 223 -20.48 -0.45 1.75
N ILE A 224 -19.31 -0.66 2.33
CA ILE A 224 -18.04 -0.49 1.63
C ILE A 224 -17.93 -1.48 0.46
N ILE A 225 -18.23 -2.76 0.69
CA ILE A 225 -18.15 -3.77 -0.35
C ILE A 225 -19.22 -3.56 -1.42
N SER A 226 -20.43 -3.12 -1.06
CA SER A 226 -21.46 -2.79 -2.07
C SER A 226 -20.98 -1.76 -3.09
N ILE A 227 -20.30 -0.69 -2.63
CA ILE A 227 -19.75 0.35 -3.52
C ILE A 227 -18.65 -0.22 -4.43
N PHE A 228 -17.80 -1.10 -3.90
CA PHE A 228 -16.74 -1.72 -4.71
C PHE A 228 -17.27 -2.79 -5.68
N SER A 229 -18.38 -3.44 -5.32
CA SER A 229 -19.14 -4.30 -6.23
C SER A 229 -19.73 -3.50 -7.37
N ASP A 230 -20.33 -2.33 -7.11
CA ASP A 230 -20.90 -1.44 -8.14
C ASP A 230 -19.83 -0.88 -9.10
N ILE A 231 -18.58 -0.76 -8.64
CA ILE A 231 -17.43 -0.35 -9.46
C ILE A 231 -16.79 -1.56 -10.18
N GLU A 232 -17.23 -2.78 -9.86
CA GLU A 232 -16.74 -4.04 -10.44
C GLU A 232 -15.23 -4.26 -10.23
N VAL A 233 -14.72 -3.94 -9.03
CA VAL A 233 -13.31 -4.25 -8.71
C VAL A 233 -13.10 -5.76 -8.64
N ASP A 234 -11.90 -6.22 -8.99
CA ASP A 234 -11.62 -7.65 -9.18
C ASP A 234 -11.51 -8.44 -7.87
N TYR A 235 -11.12 -7.76 -6.79
CA TYR A 235 -10.98 -8.34 -5.46
C TYR A 235 -11.06 -7.27 -4.35
N VAL A 236 -11.49 -7.69 -3.16
CA VAL A 236 -11.45 -6.90 -1.93
C VAL A 236 -10.96 -7.78 -0.80
N PHE A 237 -9.85 -7.41 -0.16
CA PHE A 237 -9.42 -8.04 1.08
C PHE A 237 -9.18 -6.98 2.15
N GLY A 238 -9.15 -7.39 3.41
CA GLY A 238 -8.95 -6.47 4.52
C GLY A 238 -8.27 -7.15 5.69
N GLY A 239 -8.02 -6.38 6.74
CA GLY A 239 -7.38 -6.88 7.94
C GLY A 239 -7.50 -5.92 9.09
N SER A 240 -7.31 -6.44 10.30
CA SER A 240 -7.32 -5.65 11.51
C SER A 240 -6.13 -4.70 11.58
N LEU A 241 -6.31 -3.61 12.31
CA LEU A 241 -5.26 -2.65 12.61
C LEU A 241 -4.06 -3.29 13.35
N THR A 242 -2.85 -2.81 13.06
CA THR A 242 -1.61 -3.14 13.79
C THR A 242 -0.97 -1.85 14.30
N LEU A 243 -0.58 -1.83 15.57
CA LEU A 243 -0.05 -0.65 16.27
C LEU A 243 1.26 -0.98 16.99
N PHE A 244 2.33 -0.30 16.62
CA PHE A 244 3.66 -0.50 17.19
C PHE A 244 4.08 0.67 18.07
N GLY A 245 5.00 0.37 19.00
CA GLY A 245 5.77 1.35 19.77
C GLY A 245 4.95 2.10 20.82
N GLU A 246 5.62 3.00 21.54
CA GLU A 246 5.04 3.78 22.65
C GLU A 246 5.58 5.22 22.71
N ARG A 247 6.51 5.59 21.82
CA ARG A 247 7.03 6.96 21.71
C ARG A 247 5.99 7.83 21.01
N ASP A 248 6.09 9.15 21.18
CA ASP A 248 5.15 10.13 20.62
C ASP A 248 4.84 9.94 19.13
N ASN A 249 5.84 9.53 18.36
CA ASN A 249 5.71 9.35 16.91
C ASN A 249 5.29 7.94 16.47
N ASP A 250 5.21 6.99 17.40
CA ASP A 250 4.88 5.60 17.11
C ASP A 250 3.38 5.44 16.83
N SER A 251 3.01 4.44 16.04
CA SER A 251 1.63 4.27 15.57
C SER A 251 0.64 4.05 16.71
N LYS A 252 1.00 3.28 17.75
CA LYS A 252 0.14 3.05 18.91
C LYS A 252 -0.20 4.35 19.64
N THR A 253 0.81 5.15 19.98
CA THR A 253 0.64 6.43 20.69
C THR A 253 -0.15 7.43 19.86
N LYS A 254 0.19 7.59 18.57
CA LYS A 254 -0.55 8.46 17.65
C LYS A 254 -2.03 8.05 17.53
N TYR A 255 -2.29 6.76 17.38
CA TYR A 255 -3.66 6.25 17.20
C TYR A 255 -4.52 6.50 18.44
N TYR A 256 -4.02 6.19 19.64
CA TYR A 256 -4.77 6.45 20.88
C TYR A 256 -4.99 7.93 21.16
N LYS A 257 -4.02 8.79 20.83
CA LYS A 257 -4.21 10.24 20.91
C LYS A 257 -5.37 10.71 20.02
N ILE A 258 -5.39 10.26 18.76
CA ILE A 258 -6.45 10.59 17.82
C ILE A 258 -7.81 10.04 18.27
N LEU A 259 -7.85 8.82 18.80
CA LEU A 259 -9.08 8.27 19.38
C LEU A 259 -9.57 9.10 20.57
N ASN A 260 -8.69 9.51 21.48
CA ASN A 260 -9.08 10.32 22.62
C ASN A 260 -9.68 11.67 22.20
N GLU A 261 -9.09 12.31 21.18
CA GLU A 261 -9.53 13.61 20.67
C GLU A 261 -10.85 13.55 19.88
N ASN A 262 -11.08 12.48 19.12
CA ASN A 262 -12.17 12.44 18.13
C ASN A 262 -13.23 11.36 18.39
N PHE A 263 -12.86 10.30 19.11
CA PHE A 263 -13.68 9.10 19.35
C PHE A 263 -13.51 8.56 20.78
N PRO A 264 -13.71 9.39 21.84
CA PRO A 264 -13.35 9.02 23.21
C PRO A 264 -14.01 7.72 23.69
N LYS A 265 -15.25 7.45 23.24
CA LYS A 265 -15.99 6.21 23.54
C LYS A 265 -15.32 4.92 23.01
N PHE A 266 -14.41 5.01 22.04
CA PHE A 266 -13.73 3.86 21.45
C PHE A 266 -12.34 3.60 22.04
N VAL A 267 -11.83 4.47 22.92
CA VAL A 267 -10.49 4.33 23.51
C VAL A 267 -10.38 3.03 24.32
N GLU A 268 -11.23 2.86 25.33
CA GLU A 268 -11.18 1.68 26.21
C GLU A 268 -11.53 0.37 25.48
N PRO A 269 -12.58 0.31 24.63
CA PRO A 269 -12.81 -0.86 23.77
C PRO A 269 -11.61 -1.23 22.91
N THR A 270 -10.91 -0.23 22.34
CA THR A 270 -9.71 -0.47 21.53
C THR A 270 -8.57 -1.01 22.38
N LYS A 271 -8.27 -0.41 23.55
CA LYS A 271 -7.23 -0.94 24.44
C LYS A 271 -7.50 -2.39 24.84
N ASN A 272 -8.76 -2.72 25.14
CA ASN A 272 -9.20 -4.05 25.53
C ASN A 272 -8.96 -5.12 24.45
N ILE A 273 -9.11 -4.78 23.16
CA ILE A 273 -8.83 -5.75 22.10
C ILE A 273 -7.33 -5.95 21.88
N PHE A 274 -6.48 -4.93 22.07
CA PHE A 274 -5.02 -5.06 21.91
C PHE A 274 -4.33 -5.73 23.10
N LYS A 275 -4.79 -5.52 24.35
CA LYS A 275 -4.18 -6.03 25.59
C LYS A 275 -2.64 -5.83 25.60
N GLU A 276 -2.22 -4.59 25.34
CA GLU A 276 -0.81 -4.15 25.25
C GLU A 276 0.02 -4.72 24.08
N LYS A 277 -0.53 -5.66 23.30
CA LYS A 277 0.12 -6.21 22.09
C LYS A 277 0.03 -5.26 20.91
N GLU A 278 0.71 -5.60 19.82
CA GLU A 278 0.67 -4.84 18.57
C GLU A 278 -0.52 -5.18 17.66
N TYR A 279 -1.25 -6.25 17.98
CA TYR A 279 -2.37 -6.74 17.20
C TYR A 279 -3.57 -6.97 18.13
N PRO A 280 -4.81 -6.79 17.65
CA PRO A 280 -6.00 -7.20 18.38
C PRO A 280 -5.99 -8.69 18.73
N ASN A 281 -6.76 -9.09 19.72
CA ASN A 281 -6.93 -10.50 20.06
C ASN A 281 -7.48 -11.31 18.87
N ILE A 282 -7.16 -12.60 18.84
CA ILE A 282 -7.47 -13.50 17.71
C ILE A 282 -8.97 -13.56 17.40
N SER A 283 -9.83 -13.53 18.43
CA SER A 283 -11.28 -13.55 18.25
C SER A 283 -11.76 -12.34 17.44
N TYR A 284 -11.28 -11.15 17.80
CA TYR A 284 -11.59 -9.93 17.08
C TYR A 284 -11.10 -9.98 15.63
N GLN A 285 -9.86 -10.43 15.39
CA GLN A 285 -9.32 -10.58 14.03
C GLN A 285 -10.17 -11.55 13.19
N ASN A 286 -10.51 -12.72 13.75
CA ASN A 286 -11.32 -13.73 13.07
C ASN A 286 -12.71 -13.21 12.72
N ASN A 287 -13.32 -12.39 13.58
CA ASN A 287 -14.61 -11.77 13.30
C ASN A 287 -14.54 -10.82 12.10
N ILE A 288 -13.47 -10.02 11.99
CA ILE A 288 -13.24 -9.15 10.83
C ILE A 288 -13.11 -9.97 9.54
N TYR A 289 -12.28 -11.02 9.54
CA TYR A 289 -12.10 -11.86 8.37
C TYR A 289 -13.41 -12.56 7.97
N LYS A 290 -14.15 -13.10 8.94
CA LYS A 290 -15.45 -13.74 8.72
C LYS A 290 -16.47 -12.77 8.13
N ASN A 291 -16.52 -11.52 8.62
CA ASN A 291 -17.43 -10.50 8.10
C ASN A 291 -17.07 -10.13 6.66
N LEU A 292 -15.79 -9.87 6.38
CA LEU A 292 -15.29 -9.61 5.02
C LEU A 292 -15.64 -10.75 4.07
N GLU A 293 -15.36 -12.00 4.44
CA GLU A 293 -15.67 -13.18 3.62
C GLU A 293 -17.18 -13.30 3.34
N ASN A 294 -18.02 -13.16 4.38
CA ASN A 294 -19.47 -13.25 4.22
C ASN A 294 -20.03 -12.18 3.29
N VAL A 295 -19.57 -10.94 3.42
CA VAL A 295 -20.03 -9.83 2.60
C VAL A 295 -19.47 -9.94 1.18
N CYS A 296 -18.20 -10.30 1.00
CA CYS A 296 -17.64 -10.57 -0.32
C CYS A 296 -18.43 -11.65 -1.06
N ARG A 297 -18.81 -12.73 -0.36
CA ARG A 297 -19.67 -13.79 -0.91
C ARG A 297 -21.07 -13.27 -1.28
N LYS A 298 -21.67 -12.40 -0.46
CA LYS A 298 -22.98 -11.77 -0.72
C LYS A 298 -22.97 -10.99 -2.05
N TYR A 299 -21.88 -10.27 -2.35
CA TYR A 299 -21.74 -9.45 -3.56
C TYR A 299 -20.99 -10.15 -4.70
N ASN A 300 -20.70 -11.46 -4.58
CA ASN A 300 -19.95 -12.23 -5.58
C ASN A 300 -18.60 -11.61 -5.99
N ILE A 301 -17.88 -11.05 -5.02
CA ILE A 301 -16.54 -10.46 -5.22
C ILE A 301 -15.47 -11.32 -4.55
N LYS A 302 -14.31 -11.46 -5.19
CA LYS A 302 -13.21 -12.26 -4.62
C LYS A 302 -12.65 -11.59 -3.37
N ASN A 303 -12.35 -12.38 -2.34
CA ASN A 303 -11.66 -11.93 -1.14
C ASN A 303 -10.14 -12.16 -1.17
N SER A 304 -9.58 -12.49 -2.34
CA SER A 304 -8.17 -12.71 -2.62
C SER A 304 -7.85 -12.36 -4.08
N ILE A 305 -6.56 -12.18 -4.40
CA ILE A 305 -6.10 -11.88 -5.77
C ILE A 305 -6.08 -13.16 -6.63
N ILE A 306 -5.73 -14.30 -6.03
CA ILE A 306 -5.67 -15.63 -6.64
C ILE A 306 -6.63 -16.54 -5.88
#